data_AF-A0A314XX89-F1
#
_entry.id   AF-A0A314XX89-F1
#
_cell.length_a   1.000
_cell.length_b   1.000
_cell.length_c   1.000
_cell.angle_alpha   90.00
_cell.angle_beta   90.00
_cell.angle_gamma   90.00
#
_symmetry.space_group_name_H-M   'P 1'
#
loop_
_entity.id
_entity.type
_entity.pdbx_description
1 polymer ?
#
loop_
_entity_poly.entity_id
_entity_poly.type
_entity_poly.pdbx_seq_one_letter_code
_entity_poly.pdbx_strand_id
1 'polypeptide(L)'
;MGFSYGSHGFILILVAVSLLALGEAKTVVVGGSQGWRYGFNYTDWTLKNGPFYIKDTLVFKYDPPSNTMLMTRAKLVANPTQGGGEGFKFVLNQWRPHYFACGQGANSSHCNQGLMKFFAVPWPRWHF
;
A
#
# COMPACT_ATOMS: atom_id res chain seq x y z
N MET A 1 -36.59 21.35 14.83
CA MET A 1 -36.61 20.32 15.88
C MET A 1 -35.19 19.76 15.97
N GLY A 2 -34.41 20.22 16.95
CA GLY A 2 -33.01 19.80 17.12
C GLY A 2 -32.95 18.51 17.92
N PHE A 3 -32.34 17.47 17.38
CA PHE A 3 -32.04 16.27 18.14
C PHE A 3 -30.89 16.60 19.10
N SER A 4 -31.23 16.84 20.37
CA SER A 4 -30.23 16.89 21.45
C SER A 4 -29.75 15.47 21.69
N TYR A 5 -28.64 15.10 21.07
CA TYR A 5 -27.93 13.86 21.41
C TYR A 5 -27.23 14.09 22.74
N GLY A 6 -27.76 13.50 23.82
CA GLY A 6 -27.02 13.39 25.08
C GLY A 6 -25.66 12.73 24.83
N SER A 7 -24.67 13.03 25.69
CA SER A 7 -23.28 12.53 25.59
C SER A 7 -23.19 11.02 25.29
N HIS A 8 -24.11 10.22 25.82
CA HIS A 8 -24.21 8.78 25.56
C HIS A 8 -24.60 8.42 24.11
N GLY A 9 -25.51 9.18 23.49
CA GLY A 9 -25.89 8.99 22.09
C GLY A 9 -24.74 9.32 21.14
N PHE A 10 -23.95 10.35 21.47
CA PHE A 10 -22.76 10.71 20.70
C PHE A 10 -21.67 9.62 20.81
N ILE A 11 -21.45 9.07 22.02
CA ILE A 11 -20.51 7.95 22.22
C ILE A 11 -20.94 6.72 21.43
N LEU A 12 -22.23 6.35 21.46
CA LEU A 12 -22.73 5.19 20.71
C LEU A 12 -22.56 5.37 19.19
N ILE A 13 -22.81 6.57 18.67
CA ILE A 13 -22.58 6.88 17.25
C ILE A 13 -21.09 6.79 16.91
N LEU A 14 -20.18 7.33 17.74
CA LEU A 14 -18.73 7.24 17.51
C LEU A 14 -18.24 5.79 17.51
N VAL A 15 -18.75 4.95 18.42
CA VAL A 15 -18.42 3.51 18.47
C VAL A 15 -18.91 2.80 17.21
N ALA A 16 -20.15 3.04 16.77
CA ALA A 16 -20.72 2.45 15.56
C ALA A 16 -19.95 2.86 14.29
N VAL A 17 -19.58 4.14 14.15
CA VAL A 17 -18.79 4.64 13.01
C VAL A 17 -17.38 4.03 12.99
N SER A 18 -16.76 3.87 14.17
CA SER A 18 -15.44 3.24 14.30
C SER A 18 -15.46 1.76 13.90
N LEU A 19 -16.54 1.05 14.21
CA LEU A 19 -16.74 -0.34 13.82
C LEU A 19 -16.92 -0.50 12.30
N LEU A 20 -17.67 0.39 11.66
CA LEU A 20 -17.89 0.37 10.21
C LEU A 20 -16.58 0.60 9.41
N ALA A 21 -15.70 1.47 9.91
CA ALA A 21 -14.41 1.77 9.25
C ALA A 21 -13.44 0.57 9.20
N LEU A 22 -13.58 -0.43 10.09
CA LEU A 22 -12.71 -1.61 10.11
C LEU A 22 -12.96 -2.57 8.93
N GLY A 23 -14.13 -2.47 8.27
CA GLY A 23 -14.55 -3.36 7.19
C GLY A 23 -14.07 -2.97 5.79
N GLU A 24 -13.61 -1.74 5.57
CA GLU A 24 -13.41 -1.19 4.21
C GLU A 24 -12.00 -1.35 3.64
N ALA A 25 -11.93 -1.70 2.35
CA ALA A 25 -10.68 -1.79 1.58
C ALA A 25 -9.85 -0.51 1.67
N LYS A 26 -8.59 -0.63 2.10
CA LYS A 26 -7.71 0.51 2.31
C LYS A 26 -6.88 0.78 1.06
N THR A 27 -6.66 2.05 0.74
CA THR A 27 -5.62 2.47 -0.21
C THR A 27 -4.39 2.96 0.56
N VAL A 28 -3.22 2.39 0.27
CA VAL A 28 -1.96 2.67 0.98
C VAL A 28 -0.89 3.11 0.00
N VAL A 29 -0.33 4.30 0.20
CA VAL A 29 0.85 4.76 -0.56
C VAL A 29 2.10 4.09 -0.02
N VAL A 30 2.79 3.34 -0.87
CA VAL A 30 4.02 2.61 -0.51
C VAL A 30 5.12 3.61 -0.18
N GLY A 31 5.71 3.50 1.01
CA GLY A 31 6.72 4.42 1.53
C GLY A 31 6.17 5.77 2.04
N GLY A 32 4.85 5.99 2.02
CA GLY A 32 4.23 7.24 2.49
C GLY A 32 4.78 8.46 1.73
N SER A 33 5.25 9.46 2.46
CA SER A 33 5.86 10.68 1.88
C SER A 33 7.19 10.42 1.16
N GLN A 34 7.85 9.29 1.44
CA GLN A 34 9.10 8.91 0.78
C GLN A 34 8.87 8.25 -0.59
N GLY A 35 7.65 7.79 -0.86
CA GLY A 35 7.29 7.10 -2.09
C GLY A 35 8.07 5.79 -2.32
N TRP A 36 8.16 5.37 -3.58
CA TRP A 36 8.92 4.22 -4.05
C TRP A 36 10.30 4.64 -4.58
N ARG A 37 11.33 4.65 -3.74
CA ARG A 37 12.66 5.20 -4.02
C ARG A 37 13.81 4.35 -3.47
N TYR A 38 15.00 4.58 -4.01
CA TYR A 38 16.25 3.96 -3.58
C TYR A 38 16.62 4.33 -2.13
N GLY A 39 17.14 3.35 -1.38
CA GLY A 39 17.72 3.55 -0.05
C GLY A 39 16.69 3.71 1.07
N PHE A 40 15.41 3.46 0.81
CA PHE A 40 14.37 3.47 1.84
C PHE A 40 14.11 2.06 2.38
N ASN A 41 13.93 1.92 3.69
CA ASN A 41 13.73 0.62 4.34
C ASN A 41 12.26 0.19 4.22
N TYR A 42 11.93 -0.51 3.14
CA TYR A 42 10.56 -1.03 2.94
C TYR A 42 10.21 -2.17 3.89
N THR A 43 11.19 -2.89 4.44
CA THR A 43 10.94 -3.92 5.45
C THR A 43 10.34 -3.31 6.72
N ASP A 44 10.99 -2.28 7.27
CA ASP A 44 10.47 -1.53 8.43
C ASP A 44 9.12 -0.88 8.12
N TRP A 45 8.99 -0.27 6.94
CA TRP A 45 7.73 0.34 6.51
C TRP A 45 6.58 -0.68 6.43
N THR A 46 6.79 -1.85 5.83
CA THR A 46 5.77 -2.90 5.71
C THR A 46 5.36 -3.42 7.09
N LEU A 47 6.30 -3.60 8.02
CA LEU A 47 6.01 -4.03 9.38
C LEU A 47 5.16 -3.00 10.15
N LYS A 48 5.43 -1.70 9.96
CA LYS A 48 4.69 -0.61 10.63
C LYS A 48 3.32 -0.31 10.00
N ASN A 49 3.13 -0.60 8.72
CA ASN A 49 1.91 -0.25 7.97
C ASN A 49 0.97 -1.43 7.74
N GLY A 50 1.41 -2.65 8.08
CA GLY A 50 0.55 -3.83 8.14
C GLY A 50 -0.35 -3.84 9.40
N PRO A 51 -1.22 -4.85 9.54
CA PRO A 51 -1.51 -5.89 8.55
C PRO A 51 -2.20 -5.33 7.30
N PHE A 52 -1.91 -5.94 6.16
CA PHE A 52 -2.65 -5.69 4.91
C PHE A 52 -3.77 -6.70 4.79
N TYR A 53 -4.83 -6.34 4.08
CA TYR A 53 -6.00 -7.18 3.88
C TYR A 53 -6.29 -7.42 2.41
N ILE A 54 -7.03 -8.49 2.13
CA ILE A 54 -7.53 -8.75 0.78
C ILE A 54 -8.41 -7.56 0.34
N LYS A 55 -8.26 -7.16 -0.93
CA LYS A 55 -8.82 -5.96 -1.58
C LYS A 55 -8.13 -4.62 -1.24
N ASP A 56 -7.15 -4.60 -0.34
CA ASP A 56 -6.35 -3.39 -0.16
C ASP A 56 -5.58 -3.05 -1.44
N THR A 57 -5.43 -1.75 -1.70
CA THR A 57 -4.71 -1.23 -2.84
C THR A 57 -3.39 -0.60 -2.39
N LEU A 58 -2.27 -1.08 -2.92
CA LEU A 58 -0.96 -0.48 -2.76
C LEU A 58 -0.70 0.48 -3.92
N VAL A 59 -0.33 1.73 -3.61
CA VAL A 59 -0.04 2.77 -4.59
C VAL A 59 1.45 3.06 -4.61
N PHE A 60 2.08 2.81 -5.75
CA PHE A 60 3.50 3.04 -5.99
C PHE A 60 3.67 4.38 -6.70
N LYS A 61 4.20 5.37 -5.98
CA LYS A 61 4.53 6.71 -6.52
C LYS A 61 6.04 6.87 -6.66
N TYR A 62 6.49 7.33 -7.82
CA TYR A 62 7.89 7.62 -8.13
C TYR A 62 7.97 8.66 -9.26
N ASP A 63 8.95 9.55 -9.20
CA ASP A 63 9.07 10.68 -10.12
C ASP A 63 9.57 10.24 -11.51
N PRO A 64 8.80 10.45 -12.60
CA PRO A 64 9.29 10.24 -13.96
C PRO A 64 10.22 11.37 -14.41
N PRO A 65 11.22 11.11 -15.28
CA PRO A 65 11.65 9.80 -15.76
C PRO A 65 12.56 9.12 -14.73
N SER A 66 12.08 8.06 -14.10
CA SER A 66 12.93 7.21 -13.26
C SER A 66 13.25 5.92 -13.98
N ASN A 67 14.46 5.39 -13.86
CA ASN A 67 14.77 4.03 -14.34
C ASN A 67 14.15 2.93 -13.44
N THR A 68 13.08 3.26 -12.71
CA THR A 68 12.44 2.39 -11.73
C THR A 68 11.29 1.65 -12.41
N MET A 69 11.50 0.36 -12.66
CA MET A 69 10.41 -0.55 -13.02
C MET A 69 9.84 -1.18 -11.75
N LEU A 70 8.59 -1.66 -11.79
CA LEU A 70 8.03 -2.45 -10.68
C LEU A 70 7.79 -3.88 -11.14
N MET A 71 8.30 -4.85 -10.40
CA MET A 71 8.13 -6.27 -10.65
C MET A 71 7.45 -6.96 -9.46
N THR A 72 6.60 -7.93 -9.77
CA THR A 72 6.09 -8.90 -8.80
C THR A 72 6.13 -10.30 -9.40
N ARG A 73 6.62 -11.29 -8.63
CA ARG A 73 6.75 -12.69 -9.09
C ARG A 73 7.53 -12.80 -10.40
N ALA A 74 8.63 -12.05 -10.53
CA ALA A 74 9.42 -11.93 -11.75
C ALA A 74 8.67 -11.40 -12.99
N LYS A 75 7.45 -10.87 -12.83
CA LYS A 75 6.69 -10.20 -13.89
C LYS A 75 6.76 -8.69 -13.72
N LEU A 76 7.09 -7.97 -14.79
CA LEU A 76 6.96 -6.52 -14.85
C LEU A 76 5.48 -6.13 -14.77
N VAL A 77 5.12 -5.33 -13.77
CA VAL A 77 3.74 -4.86 -13.54
C VAL A 77 3.58 -3.37 -13.75
N ALA A 78 4.65 -2.58 -13.59
CA ALA A 78 4.64 -1.16 -13.93
C ALA A 78 5.93 -0.73 -14.62
N ASN A 79 5.78 0.16 -15.60
CA ASN A 79 6.87 0.79 -16.34
C ASN A 79 7.36 2.08 -15.65
N PRO A 80 8.52 2.63 -16.04
CA PRO A 80 9.10 3.89 -15.54
C PRO A 80 8.20 5.12 -15.44
N THR A 81 7.11 5.19 -16.20
CA THR A 81 6.25 6.37 -16.29
C THR A 81 4.95 6.22 -15.49
N GLN A 82 4.54 4.98 -15.20
CA GLN A 82 3.29 4.65 -14.51
C GLN A 82 3.27 5.00 -13.02
N GLY A 83 4.41 5.33 -12.42
CA GLY A 83 4.49 5.82 -11.04
C GLY A 83 4.29 7.31 -10.87
N GLY A 84 4.21 8.08 -11.95
CA GLY A 84 3.97 9.52 -11.89
C GLY A 84 2.52 9.86 -11.50
N GLY A 85 2.31 11.09 -11.02
CA GLY A 85 0.99 11.63 -10.71
C GLY A 85 0.24 10.85 -9.63
N GLU A 86 -0.84 10.18 -10.03
CA GLU A 86 -1.66 9.32 -9.16
C GLU A 86 -0.94 8.05 -8.70
N GLY A 87 0.13 7.65 -9.40
CA GLY A 87 0.91 6.45 -9.11
C GLY A 87 0.28 5.15 -9.61
N PHE A 88 1.09 4.10 -9.63
CA PHE A 88 0.65 2.77 -10.06
C PHE A 88 -0.10 2.06 -8.94
N LYS A 89 -1.32 1.58 -9.20
CA LYS A 89 -2.17 0.92 -8.23
C LYS A 89 -2.10 -0.60 -8.38
N PHE A 90 -1.82 -1.30 -7.28
CA PHE A 90 -1.80 -2.76 -7.22
C PHE A 90 -2.78 -3.26 -6.16
N VAL A 91 -3.77 -4.07 -6.55
CA VAL A 91 -4.78 -4.60 -5.63
C VAL A 91 -4.37 -5.97 -5.08
N LEU A 92 -4.40 -6.14 -3.77
CA LEU A 92 -4.10 -7.39 -3.07
C LEU A 92 -5.31 -8.35 -3.13
N ASN A 93 -5.44 -9.10 -4.23
CA ASN A 93 -6.64 -9.92 -4.49
C ASN A 93 -6.52 -11.39 -4.07
N GLN A 94 -5.37 -11.83 -3.58
CA GLN A 94 -5.12 -13.26 -3.32
C GLN A 94 -4.54 -13.45 -1.93
N TRP A 95 -5.00 -14.48 -1.21
CA TRP A 95 -4.45 -14.84 0.10
C TRP A 95 -3.11 -15.58 -0.05
N ARG A 96 -2.07 -14.84 -0.47
CA ARG A 96 -0.71 -15.35 -0.65
C ARG A 96 0.30 -14.21 -0.58
N PRO A 97 1.58 -14.49 -0.30
CA PRO A 97 2.63 -13.48 -0.38
C PRO A 97 2.69 -12.84 -1.78
N HIS A 98 2.65 -11.51 -1.79
CA HIS A 98 2.93 -10.66 -2.95
C HIS A 98 4.29 -10.03 -2.73
N TYR A 99 5.26 -10.41 -3.58
CA TYR A 99 6.61 -9.87 -3.54
C TYR A 99 6.69 -8.69 -4.50
N PHE A 100 7.16 -7.55 -4.03
CA PHE A 100 7.38 -6.37 -4.85
C PHE A 100 8.87 -6.05 -4.85
N ALA A 101 9.40 -5.74 -6.02
CA ALA A 101 10.77 -5.33 -6.18
C ALA A 101 10.90 -4.33 -7.33
N CYS A 102 11.95 -3.51 -7.31
CA CYS A 102 12.33 -2.72 -8.47
C CYS A 102 12.73 -3.65 -9.63
N GLY A 103 12.30 -3.37 -10.86
CA GLY A 103 12.83 -4.00 -12.06
C GLY A 103 14.05 -3.22 -12.55
N GLN A 104 15.05 -3.93 -13.07
CA GLN A 104 16.25 -3.27 -13.59
C GLN A 104 15.99 -2.70 -14.99
N GLY A 105 16.07 -1.37 -15.12
CA GLY A 105 16.30 -0.73 -16.43
C GLY A 105 17.74 -0.99 -16.89
N ALA A 106 18.04 -0.77 -18.17
CA ALA A 106 19.28 -1.22 -18.85
C ALA A 106 20.62 -0.91 -18.13
N ASN A 107 20.65 -0.02 -17.14
CA ASN A 107 21.87 0.40 -16.42
C ASN A 107 21.75 0.46 -14.87
N SER A 108 20.74 -0.13 -14.21
CA SER A 108 20.49 0.16 -12.77
C SER A 108 20.69 -1.00 -11.77
N SER A 109 21.89 -1.15 -11.16
CA SER A 109 22.18 -2.08 -10.04
C SER A 109 21.39 -1.80 -8.73
N HIS A 110 20.44 -0.88 -8.80
CA HIS A 110 19.70 -0.28 -7.70
C HIS A 110 18.72 -1.24 -7.01
N CYS A 111 18.21 -2.28 -7.69
CA CYS A 111 17.20 -3.16 -7.08
C CYS A 111 17.75 -4.00 -5.92
N ASN A 112 18.93 -4.62 -6.11
CA ASN A 112 19.52 -5.47 -5.08
C ASN A 112 20.22 -4.66 -3.98
N GLN A 113 20.80 -3.51 -4.32
CA GLN A 113 21.56 -2.66 -3.40
C GLN A 113 20.68 -1.63 -2.66
N GLY A 114 19.56 -1.24 -3.25
CA GLY A 114 18.75 -0.10 -2.82
C GLY A 114 17.60 -0.38 -1.88
N LEU A 115 17.48 -1.63 -1.40
CA LEU A 115 16.39 -2.07 -0.52
C LEU A 115 14.97 -1.85 -1.07
N MET A 116 14.80 -1.57 -2.37
CA MET A 116 13.51 -1.38 -3.04
C MET A 116 12.79 -2.71 -3.27
N LYS A 117 12.51 -3.42 -2.18
CA LYS A 117 11.84 -4.70 -2.17
C LYS A 117 11.13 -4.94 -0.84
N PHE A 118 9.97 -5.59 -0.90
CA PHE A 118 9.26 -6.08 0.28
C PHE A 118 8.25 -7.15 -0.14
N PHE A 119 7.66 -7.82 0.84
CA PHE A 119 6.53 -8.70 0.60
C PHE A 119 5.34 -8.28 1.46
N ALA A 120 4.13 -8.38 0.91
CA ALA A 120 2.88 -8.17 1.65
C ALA A 120 2.07 -9.47 1.62
N VAL A 121 1.64 -9.93 2.78
CA VAL A 121 0.72 -11.06 2.92
C VAL A 121 -0.64 -10.50 3.34
N PRO A 122 -1.61 -10.38 2.41
CA PRO A 122 -2.93 -9.87 2.75
C PRO A 122 -3.73 -10.90 3.52
N TRP A 123 -4.31 -10.51 4.65
CA TRP A 123 -5.19 -11.35 5.46
C TRP A 123 -6.64 -11.26 4.98
N PRO A 124 -7.45 -12.32 5.15
CA PRO A 124 -8.90 -12.21 5.00
C PRO A 124 -9.44 -11.14 5.95
N ARG A 125 -10.39 -10.34 5.48
CA ARG A 125 -11.20 -9.50 6.37
C ARG A 125 -12.25 -10.38 7.01
N TRP A 126 -12.26 -10.42 8.34
CA TRP A 126 -13.39 -10.95 9.09
C TRP A 126 -14.44 -9.85 9.13
N HIS A 127 -15.54 -10.06 8.41
CA HIS A 127 -16.74 -9.27 8.58
C HIS A 127 -17.51 -9.87 9.77
N PHE A 128 -17.63 -9.12 10.87
CA PHE A 128 -18.59 -9.40 11.94
C PHE A 128 -19.86 -8.60 11.70
#